data_AF-N9RJL8-F1
#
_entry.id   AF-N9RJL8-F1
#
_cell.length_a   1.000
_cell.length_b   1.000
_cell.length_c   1.000
_cell.angle_alpha   90.00
_cell.angle_beta   90.00
_cell.angle_gamma   90.00
#
_symmetry.space_group_name_H-M   'P 1'
#
loop_
_entity.id
_entity.type
_entity.pdbx_description
1 polymer ?
#
loop_
_entity_poly.entity_id
_entity_poly.type
_entity_poly.pdbx_seq_one_letter_code
_entity_poly.pdbx_strand_id
1 'polypeptide(L)' 'MPQQKDFTRPEYANPIMDMWEFFAENPQFTLISHEPVKGGVRAFYTVVG' A
#
# COMPACT_ATOMS: atom_id res chain seq x y z
N MET A 1 -1.64 14.65 -6.72
CA MET A 1 -0.58 13.78 -7.28
C MET A 1 -0.70 12.42 -6.61
N PRO A 2 -0.43 11.31 -7.30
CA PRO A 2 -0.40 9.99 -6.69
C PRO A 2 0.58 9.96 -5.51
N GLN A 3 0.15 9.40 -4.40
CA GLN A 3 0.99 9.14 -3.24
C GLN A 3 1.57 7.72 -3.32
N GLN A 4 2.64 7.48 -2.58
CA GLN A 4 3.32 6.19 -2.53
C GLN A 4 3.43 5.72 -1.07
N LYS A 5 3.28 4.42 -0.84
CA LYS A 5 3.55 3.77 0.45
C LYS A 5 4.27 2.44 0.21
N ASP A 6 5.36 2.24 0.93
CA ASP A 6 6.17 1.02 0.85
C ASP A 6 5.83 0.10 2.03
N PHE A 7 5.44 -1.14 1.70
CA PHE A 7 5.21 -2.22 2.65
C PHE A 7 6.45 -3.13 2.66
N THR A 8 7.58 -2.60 3.12
CA THR A 8 8.89 -3.29 3.07
C THR A 8 9.57 -3.42 4.43
N ARG A 9 8.94 -2.89 5.48
CA ARG A 9 9.47 -2.96 6.84
C ARG A 9 9.27 -4.35 7.44
N PRO A 10 10.16 -4.79 8.35
CA PRO A 10 10.05 -6.09 9.02
C PRO A 10 8.74 -6.32 9.79
N GLU A 11 8.03 -5.25 10.16
CA GLU A 11 6.71 -5.33 10.81
C GLU A 11 5.62 -5.92 9.90
N TYR A 12 5.81 -5.91 8.58
CA TYR A 12 4.89 -6.49 7.61
C TYR A 12 5.20 -7.98 7.43
N ALA A 13 4.45 -8.83 8.14
CA ALA A 13 4.58 -10.29 8.05
C ALA A 13 4.17 -10.82 6.66
N ASN A 14 3.25 -10.13 5.99
CA ASN A 14 2.87 -10.41 4.62
C ASN A 14 2.56 -9.09 3.89
N PRO A 15 3.57 -8.46 3.28
CA PRO A 15 3.47 -7.15 2.64
C PRO A 15 2.26 -6.95 1.71
N ILE A 16 1.84 -7.99 0.99
CA ILE A 16 0.67 -7.91 0.10
C ILE A 16 -0.62 -7.86 0.91
N MET A 17 -0.76 -8.70 1.93
CA MET A 17 -1.92 -8.73 2.81
C MET A 17 -2.02 -7.44 3.63
N ASP A 18 -0.90 -7.00 4.21
CA ASP A 18 -0.78 -5.75 4.96
C ASP A 18 -1.16 -4.53 4.09
N MET A 19 -0.80 -4.55 2.80
CA MET A 19 -1.23 -3.55 1.84
C MET A 19 -2.75 -3.54 1.64
N TRP A 20 -3.36 -4.71 1.44
CA TRP A 20 -4.82 -4.81 1.27
C TRP A 20 -5.58 -4.36 2.52
N GLU A 21 -5.13 -4.75 3.70
CA GLU A 21 -5.73 -4.34 4.98
C GLU A 21 -5.65 -2.82 5.16
N PHE A 22 -4.50 -2.20 4.87
CA PHE A 22 -4.34 -0.75 4.93
C PHE A 22 -5.38 -0.01 4.08
N PHE A 23 -5.65 -0.44 2.84
CA PHE A 23 -6.65 0.21 1.99
C PHE A 23 -8.09 -0.13 2.39
N ALA A 24 -8.33 -1.29 2.99
CA ALA A 24 -9.64 -1.63 3.54
C ALA A 24 -10.00 -0.79 4.78
N GLU A 25 -9.01 -0.50 5.63
CA GLU A 25 -9.18 0.32 6.84
C GLU A 25 -9.21 1.83 6.57
N ASN A 26 -8.69 2.26 5.43
CA ASN A 26 -8.57 3.67 5.06
C ASN A 26 -9.33 3.96 3.76
N PRO A 27 -10.68 4.02 3.79
CA PRO A 27 -11.51 4.20 2.59
C PRO A 27 -11.28 5.54 1.87
N GLN A 28 -10.66 6.51 2.54
CA GLN A 28 -10.20 7.76 1.92
C GLN A 28 -9.02 7.56 0.95
N PHE A 29 -8.40 6.37 0.91
CA PHE A 29 -7.32 6.05 -0.01
C PHE A 29 -7.79 5.09 -1.10
N THR A 30 -7.65 5.50 -2.36
CA THR A 30 -7.93 4.65 -3.52
C THR A 30 -6.62 4.14 -4.11
N LEU A 31 -6.40 2.83 -4.03
CA LEU A 31 -5.27 2.15 -4.65
C LEU A 31 -5.36 2.25 -6.19
N ILE A 32 -4.32 2.78 -6.82
CA ILE A 32 -4.21 2.89 -8.29
C ILE A 32 -3.47 1.68 -8.86
N SER A 33 -2.32 1.36 -8.27
CA SER A 33 -1.47 0.25 -8.69
C SER A 33 -0.51 -0.13 -7.58
N HIS A 34 0.13 -1.30 -7.70
CA HIS A 34 1.20 -1.72 -6.83
C HIS A 34 2.26 -2.50 -7.61
N GLU A 35 3.51 -2.43 -7.17
CA GLU A 35 4.64 -3.12 -7.79
C GLU A 35 5.47 -3.89 -6.76
N PRO A 36 6.01 -5.07 -7.12
CA PRO A 36 6.94 -5.78 -6.25
C PRO A 36 8.25 -4.99 -6.13
N VAL A 37 8.77 -4.88 -4.91
CA VAL A 37 10.07 -4.26 -4.62
C VAL A 37 10.88 -5.18 -3.70
N LYS A 38 12.17 -4.90 -3.51
CA LYS A 38 13.01 -5.71 -2.63
C LYS A 38 12.45 -5.71 -1.20
N GLY A 39 12.02 -6.89 -0.73
CA GLY A 39 11.50 -7.08 0.62
C GLY A 39 10.02 -6.75 0.80
N GLY A 40 9.25 -6.53 -0.27
CA GLY A 40 7.80 -6.31 -0.12
C GLY A 40 7.11 -5.74 -1.36
N VAL A 41 6.14 -4.85 -1.14
CA VAL A 41 5.34 -4.22 -2.20
C VAL A 41 5.30 -2.71 -2.01
N ARG A 42 5.29 -1.98 -3.12
CA ARG A 42 5.07 -0.54 -3.16
C ARG A 42 3.71 -0.26 -3.75
N ALA A 43 2.88 0.48 -3.03
CA ALA A 43 1.56 0.89 -3.48
C ALA A 43 1.56 2.36 -3.93
N PHE A 44 0.83 2.64 -4.99
CA PHE A 44 0.54 3.98 -5.49
C PHE A 44 -0.97 4.25 -5.36
N TYR A 45 -1.35 5.35 -4.71
CA TYR A 45 -2.75 5.62 -4.36
C TYR A 45 -3.11 7.10 -4.45
N THR A 46 -4.40 7.43 -4.55
CA THR A 46 -4.92 8.80 -4.39
C THR A 46 -5.69 8.94 -3.10
N VAL A 47 -5.80 10.18 -2.61
CA VAL A 47 -6.75 10.52 -1.54
C VAL A 47 -8.05 10.97 -2.19
N VAL A 48 -9.15 10.35 -1.79
CA VAL A 48 -10.50 10.79 -2.14
C VAL A 48 -11.01 11.58 -0.94
N GLY A 49 -11.27 12.87 -1.15
CA GLY A 49 -11.82 13.79 -0.15
C GLY A 49 -13.34 13.82 -0.17
#